data_AF-A0A438I7L0-F1
#
_entry.id   AF-A0A438I7L0-F1
#
_cell.length_a   1.000
_cell.length_b   1.000
_cell.length_c   1.000
_cell.angle_alpha   90.00
_cell.angle_beta   90.00
_cell.angle_gamma   90.00
#
_symmetry.space_group_name_H-M   'P 1'
#
loop_
_entity.id
_entity.type
_entity.pdbx_description
1 polymer ?
#
loop_
_entity_poly.entity_id
_entity_poly.type
_entity_poly.pdbx_seq_one_letter_code
_entity_poly.pdbx_strand_id
1 'polypeptide(L)' 'MSLSQAFRKLTEAGLLTALTPRPLSRPVPPQFRMDLHCAYHQGPGHETGRCTALRHAIQDLID' A
#
# COMPACT_ATOMS: atom_id res chain seq x y z
N MET A 1 5.42 11.68 -10.47
CA MET A 1 5.72 10.27 -10.10
C MET A 1 4.46 9.65 -9.50
N SER A 2 4.09 8.42 -9.86
CA SER A 2 2.94 7.76 -9.21
C SER A 2 3.33 7.19 -7.83
N LEU A 3 2.37 6.97 -6.93
CA LEU A 3 2.65 6.34 -5.63
C LEU A 3 3.28 4.96 -5.77
N SER A 4 2.87 4.17 -6.77
CA SER A 4 3.47 2.86 -7.05
C SER A 4 4.93 2.97 -7.48
N GLN A 5 5.28 3.98 -8.29
CA GLN A 5 6.67 4.23 -8.66
C GLN A 5 7.50 4.73 -7.48
N ALA A 6 6.93 5.61 -6.65
CA ALA A 6 7.59 6.10 -5.44
C ALA A 6 7.88 4.97 -4.47
N PHE A 7 6.88 4.12 -4.20
CA PHE A 7 7.04 2.93 -3.36
C PHE A 7 8.16 2.03 -3.85
N ARG A 8 8.18 1.68 -5.15
CA ARG A 8 9.25 0.86 -5.73
C ARG A 8 10.64 1.46 -5.48
N LYS A 9 10.83 2.75 -5.79
CA LYS A 9 12.12 3.43 -5.59
C LYS A 9 12.54 3.47 -4.12
N LEU A 10 11.59 3.71 -3.21
CA LEU A 10 11.86 3.80 -1.78
C LEU A 10 12.17 2.41 -1.18
N THR A 11 11.58 1.35 -1.72
CA THR A 11 11.95 -0.03 -1.37
C THR A 11 13.32 -0.41 -1.94
N GLU A 12 13.63 -0.03 -3.18
CA GLU A 12 14.98 -0.21 -3.76
C GLU A 12 16.05 0.55 -2.94
N ALA A 13 15.71 1.71 -2.40
CA ALA A 13 16.58 2.49 -1.52
C ALA A 13 16.61 2.00 -0.06
N GLY A 14 15.82 0.99 0.30
CA GLY A 14 15.73 0.47 1.68
C GLY A 14 15.04 1.40 2.68
N LEU A 15 14.36 2.44 2.21
CA LEU A 15 13.67 3.44 3.04
C LEU A 15 12.25 3.02 3.42
N LEU A 16 11.60 2.20 2.60
CA LEU A 16 10.29 1.64 2.90
C LEU A 16 10.24 0.14 2.60
N THR A 17 9.60 -0.62 3.48
CA THR A 17 9.24 -2.01 3.22
C THR A 17 7.73 -2.13 3.02
N ALA A 18 7.32 -3.15 2.26
CA ALA A 18 5.93 -3.57 2.27
C ALA A 18 5.55 -4.04 3.69
N LEU A 19 4.30 -3.79 4.07
CA LEU A 19 3.74 -4.26 5.32
C LEU A 19 3.41 -5.75 5.20
N THR A 20 3.60 -6.48 6.31
CA THR A 20 3.11 -7.84 6.44
C THR A 20 1.61 -7.90 6.11
N PRO A 21 1.16 -8.86 5.26
CA PRO A 21 -0.25 -8.98 4.91
C PRO A 21 -1.09 -9.16 6.18
N ARG A 22 -2.09 -8.30 6.37
CA ARG A 22 -3.03 -8.47 7.47
C ARG A 22 -4.09 -9.51 7.09
N PRO A 23 -4.52 -10.37 8.03
CA PRO A 23 -5.66 -11.24 7.81
C PRO A 23 -6.89 -10.43 7.41
N LEU A 24 -7.70 -10.98 6.50
CA LEU A 24 -8.95 -10.36 6.11
C LEU A 24 -9.94 -10.36 7.28
N SER A 25 -10.39 -9.19 7.68
CA SER A 25 -11.46 -9.03 8.66
C SER A 25 -12.77 -9.61 8.11
N ARG A 26 -13.49 -10.41 8.92
CA ARG A 26 -14.84 -10.90 8.58
C ARG A 26 -15.88 -10.20 9.47
N PRO A 27 -16.99 -9.70 8.92
CA PRO A 27 -17.38 -9.76 7.50
C PRO A 27 -16.55 -8.81 6.62
N VAL A 28 -16.36 -9.19 5.35
CA VAL A 28 -15.62 -8.38 4.38
C VAL A 28 -16.46 -7.15 4.02
N PRO A 29 -15.89 -5.93 4.08
CA PRO A 29 -16.64 -4.71 3.72
C PRO A 29 -17.16 -4.74 2.27
N PRO A 30 -18.34 -4.16 1.97
CA PRO A 30 -18.91 -4.16 0.62
C PRO A 30 -18.03 -3.50 -0.45
N GLN A 31 -17.18 -2.57 -0.02
CA GLN A 31 -16.26 -1.82 -0.88
C GLN A 31 -14.94 -2.56 -1.10
N PHE A 32 -14.74 -3.71 -0.45
CA PHE A 32 -13.51 -4.48 -0.56
C PHE A 32 -13.43 -5.17 -1.91
N ARG A 33 -12.40 -4.83 -2.68
CA ARG A 33 -12.19 -5.31 -4.04
C ARG A 33 -11.15 -6.42 -4.05
N MET A 34 -11.60 -7.67 -4.21
CA MET A 34 -10.73 -8.84 -4.32
C MET A 34 -9.88 -8.84 -5.59
N ASP A 35 -10.33 -8.13 -6.63
CA ASP A 35 -9.66 -7.97 -7.93
C ASP A 35 -8.51 -6.95 -7.92
N LEU A 36 -8.45 -6.09 -6.90
CA LEU A 36 -7.43 -5.03 -6.80
C LEU A 36 -6.37 -5.41 -5.78
N HIS A 37 -5.10 -5.08 -6.06
CA HIS A 37 -3.96 -5.42 -5.21
C HIS A 37 -3.11 -4.19 -4.84
N CYS A 38 -2.76 -4.10 -3.55
CA CYS A 38 -1.85 -3.08 -3.03
C CYS A 38 -0.51 -3.73 -2.66
N ALA A 39 0.56 -3.35 -3.38
CA ALA A 39 1.91 -3.85 -3.11
C ALA A 39 2.44 -3.42 -1.74
N TYR A 40 2.00 -2.27 -1.22
CA TYR A 40 2.39 -1.80 0.11
C TYR A 40 1.76 -2.63 1.24
N HIS A 41 0.51 -3.09 1.07
CA HIS A 41 -0.17 -3.96 2.04
C HIS A 41 -0.03 -5.46 1.73
N GLN A 42 0.56 -5.79 0.57
CA GLN A 42 0.72 -7.15 0.06
C GLN A 42 -0.61 -7.93 -0.01
N GLY A 43 -1.72 -7.26 -0.31
CA GLY A 43 -3.03 -7.86 -0.21
C GLY A 43 -4.11 -7.17 -1.05
N PRO A 44 -5.30 -7.79 -1.13
CA PRO A 44 -6.41 -7.26 -1.90
C PRO A 44 -7.05 -6.03 -1.25
N GLY A 45 -7.88 -5.31 -2.01
CA GLY A 45 -8.78 -4.28 -1.52
C GLY A 45 -8.71 -2.96 -2.28
N HIS A 46 -7.51 -2.47 -2.58
CA HIS A 46 -7.28 -1.25 -3.36
C HIS A 46 -5.96 -1.33 -4.12
N GLU A 47 -5.77 -0.46 -5.12
CA GLU A 47 -4.51 -0.36 -5.86
C GLU A 47 -3.47 0.46 -5.07
N THR A 48 -2.18 0.12 -5.18
CA THR A 48 -1.07 0.87 -4.57
C THR A 48 -1.13 2.38 -4.87
N GLY A 49 -1.56 2.76 -6.08
CA GLY A 49 -1.71 4.15 -6.50
C GLY A 49 -2.72 4.97 -5.69
N ARG A 50 -3.65 4.29 -5.02
CA ARG A 50 -4.73 4.88 -4.21
C ARG A 50 -4.53 4.61 -2.71
N CYS A 51 -3.36 4.11 -2.33
CA CYS A 51 -3.06 3.75 -0.95
C CYS A 51 -2.81 4.99 -0.10
N THR A 52 -3.77 5.33 0.76
CA THR A 52 -3.66 6.47 1.69
C THR A 52 -2.56 6.24 2.73
N ALA A 53 -2.45 5.03 3.27
CA ALA A 53 -1.39 4.70 4.24
C ALA A 53 0.02 4.88 3.66
N LEU A 54 0.23 4.46 2.40
CA LEU A 54 1.50 4.68 1.70
C LEU A 54 1.77 6.17 1.48
N ARG A 55 0.75 6.95 1.12
CA ARG A 55 0.89 8.41 0.96
C ARG A 55 1.39 9.06 2.24
N HIS A 56 0.82 8.69 3.39
CA HIS A 56 1.27 9.18 4.69
C HIS A 56 2.69 8.73 5.00
N ALA A 57 3.01 7.44 4.85
CA ALA A 57 4.35 6.93 5.11
C ALA A 57 5.43 7.62 4.26
N ILE A 58 5.11 8.01 3.02
CA ILE A 58 6.03 8.79 2.17
C ILE A 58 6.14 10.23 2.66
N GLN A 59 5.05 10.86 3.10
CA GLN A 59 5.07 12.22 3.65
C GLN A 59 5.91 12.27 4.93
N ASP A 60 5.79 11.27 5.81
CA ASP A 60 6.57 11.15 7.05
C ASP A 60 8.09 11.00 6.82
N LEU A 61 8.52 10.67 5.58
CA LEU A 61 9.94 10.63 5.21
C LEU A 61 10.48 11.98 4.71
N ILE A 62 9.60 12.91 4.36
CA ILE A 62 9.96 14.22 3.80
C ILE A 62 9.96 15.29 4.90
N ASP A 63 9.07 15.16 5.87
CA ASP A 63 9.02 16.01 7.07
C ASP A 63 10.25 15.80 7.98
#